data_AF-Q1PQ41-F1
#
_entry.id   AF-Q1PQ41-F1
#
_cell.length_a   1.000
_cell.length_b   1.000
_cell.length_c   1.000
_cell.angle_alpha   90.00
_cell.angle_beta   90.00
_cell.angle_gamma   90.00
#
_symmetry.space_group_name_H-M   'P 1'
#
loop_
_entity.id
_entity.type
_entity.pdbx_description
1 polymer ?
#
loop_
_entity_poly.entity_id
_entity_poly.type
_entity_poly.pdbx_seq_one_letter_code
_entity_poly.pdbx_strand_id
1 'polypeptide(L)'
;GNELIVLDYLKVCDTALLLTSASFGDDEIFDRWGQRIFNMISAQGIPTPLVALMDLESLNPKRRPASKQAAQKIISKLLPEEKLMQLDTAAEGLNVMRRIGGQKKRILHNVENRPHLFGDIVEFKSNGEASDDLGTLEVTGFLRGQSLNVNGLVHIPGLGDFQVGQVVAPPDPYKLDKSRDGENVAVRLLDISDPLKRTSLQSENIPDPMDAEQTWPTEEEIEASQKETKKMKLVKRVPKGFSEYQAAWIPEIEEVEDPDKEEDDEDMSDDDEEAEDDEDFMSCDNKSFEDECEKRDSDTEEFQDSVSVSSEAAVNDEKYDQQMDFQEERETMQKLQQARTDQLWPDEIDTPLDVPAHER
;
A
#
# COMPACT_ATOMS: atom_id res chain seq x y z
N GLY A 1 4.30 17.51 9.88
CA GLY A 1 4.56 17.30 11.31
C GLY A 1 3.26 17.13 12.07
N ASN A 2 2.59 18.24 12.41
CA ASN A 2 1.38 18.22 13.25
C ASN A 2 0.20 17.40 12.66
N GLU A 3 0.12 17.33 11.32
CA GLU A 3 -0.91 16.54 10.63
C GLU A 3 -0.86 15.04 10.99
N LEU A 4 0.32 14.43 11.08
CA LEU A 4 0.48 13.02 11.44
C LEU A 4 0.08 12.76 12.89
N ILE A 5 0.43 13.68 13.79
CA ILE A 5 0.05 13.64 15.21
C ILE A 5 -1.48 13.66 15.33
N VAL A 6 -2.17 14.50 14.56
CA VAL A 6 -3.64 14.55 14.53
C VAL A 6 -4.23 13.22 14.05
N LEU A 7 -3.68 12.61 13.00
CA LEU A 7 -4.13 11.29 12.51
C LEU A 7 -3.88 10.17 13.53
N ASP A 8 -2.79 10.25 14.28
CA ASP A 8 -2.46 9.31 15.34
C ASP A 8 -3.39 9.43 16.56
N TYR A 9 -3.88 10.62 16.88
CA TYR A 9 -4.93 10.76 17.88
C TYR A 9 -6.27 10.26 17.37
N LEU A 10 -6.61 10.57 16.12
CA LEU A 10 -7.90 10.22 15.54
C LEU A 10 -8.10 8.71 15.37
N LYS A 11 -7.04 7.94 15.14
CA LYS A 11 -7.14 6.47 15.08
C LYS A 11 -7.57 5.82 16.40
N VAL A 12 -7.34 6.49 17.54
CA VAL A 12 -7.68 5.97 18.88
C VAL A 12 -8.98 6.58 19.43
N CYS A 13 -9.47 7.66 18.82
CA CYS A 13 -10.67 8.36 19.26
C CYS A 13 -11.95 7.63 18.84
N ASP A 14 -12.96 7.59 19.71
CA ASP A 14 -14.29 7.05 19.37
C ASP A 14 -15.16 8.07 18.61
N THR A 15 -14.94 9.35 18.87
CA THR A 15 -15.72 10.48 18.34
C THR A 15 -14.78 11.60 17.94
N ALA A 16 -14.99 12.14 16.74
CA ALA A 16 -14.22 13.25 16.20
C ALA A 16 -15.13 14.48 16.06
N LEU A 17 -14.83 15.54 16.82
CA LEU A 17 -15.56 16.79 16.75
C LEU A 17 -14.86 17.75 15.77
N LEU A 18 -15.49 17.98 14.63
CA LEU A 18 -15.06 18.92 13.61
C LEU A 18 -15.62 20.31 13.94
N LEU A 19 -14.72 21.21 14.33
CA LEU A 19 -15.04 22.62 14.57
C LEU A 19 -14.91 23.40 13.27
N THR A 20 -15.94 24.18 12.96
CA THR A 20 -15.95 25.09 11.82
C THR A 20 -16.38 26.46 12.29
N SER A 21 -15.84 27.52 11.69
CA SER A 21 -16.24 28.90 12.02
C SER A 21 -17.13 29.46 10.92
N ALA A 22 -18.18 30.15 11.32
CA ALA A 22 -19.06 30.88 10.40
C ALA A 22 -18.40 32.16 9.84
N SER A 23 -17.22 32.54 10.34
CA SER A 23 -16.51 33.76 9.94
C SER A 23 -15.78 33.65 8.60
N PHE A 24 -15.48 32.44 8.11
CA PHE A 24 -14.71 32.20 6.89
C PHE A 24 -15.44 32.60 5.60
N GLY A 25 -16.78 32.59 5.61
CA GLY A 25 -17.60 32.96 4.46
C GLY A 25 -18.71 31.95 4.19
N ASP A 26 -19.52 32.21 3.16
CA ASP A 26 -20.65 31.34 2.79
C ASP A 26 -20.21 30.18 1.87
N ASP A 27 -19.07 30.32 1.18
CA ASP A 27 -18.58 29.35 0.18
C ASP A 27 -17.54 28.35 0.72
N GLU A 28 -16.81 28.72 1.77
CA GLU A 28 -15.77 27.88 2.38
C GLU A 28 -16.01 27.68 3.88
N ILE A 29 -15.93 26.43 4.32
CA ILE A 29 -16.07 26.03 5.74
C ILE A 29 -14.73 25.66 6.35
N PHE A 30 -13.82 25.15 5.53
CA PHE A 30 -12.51 24.69 5.95
C PHE A 30 -11.46 25.53 5.25
N ASP A 31 -10.50 26.02 6.04
CA ASP A 31 -9.26 26.58 5.52
C ASP A 31 -8.45 25.48 4.78
N ARG A 32 -7.45 25.86 3.98
CA ARG A 32 -6.63 24.94 3.18
C ARG A 32 -6.04 23.79 4.02
N TRP A 33 -5.59 24.11 5.24
CA TRP A 33 -5.09 23.10 6.18
C TRP A 33 -6.21 22.17 6.68
N GLY A 34 -7.38 22.73 6.99
CA GLY A 34 -8.55 21.95 7.41
C GLY A 34 -9.06 21.00 6.32
N GLN A 35 -9.06 21.45 5.06
CA GLN A 35 -9.39 20.61 3.91
C GLN A 35 -8.41 19.45 3.75
N ARG A 36 -7.10 19.73 3.90
CA ARG A 36 -6.07 18.69 3.83
C ARG A 36 -6.28 17.64 4.92
N ILE A 37 -6.49 18.06 6.17
CA ILE A 37 -6.74 17.14 7.28
C ILE A 37 -8.03 16.36 7.06
N PHE A 38 -9.11 17.01 6.63
CA PHE A 38 -10.36 16.33 6.35
C PHE A 38 -10.18 15.23 5.29
N ASN A 39 -9.42 15.49 4.22
CA ASN A 39 -9.09 14.49 3.20
C ASN A 39 -8.28 13.32 3.78
N MET A 40 -7.29 13.60 4.62
CA MET A 40 -6.47 12.57 5.28
C MET A 40 -7.30 11.69 6.22
N ILE A 41 -8.16 12.28 7.05
CA ILE A 41 -9.03 11.52 7.97
C ILE A 41 -10.08 10.73 7.18
N SER A 42 -10.58 11.28 6.07
CA SER A 42 -11.53 10.59 5.19
C SER A 42 -10.90 9.33 4.58
N ALA A 43 -9.63 9.38 4.19
CA ALA A 43 -8.88 8.24 3.68
C ALA A 43 -8.56 7.20 4.78
N GLN A 44 -8.18 7.64 5.98
CA GLN A 44 -7.87 6.75 7.11
C GLN A 44 -9.12 6.08 7.70
N GLY A 45 -10.27 6.75 7.60
CA GLY A 45 -11.53 6.37 8.23
C GLY A 45 -11.84 7.26 9.43
N ILE A 46 -12.83 8.12 9.29
CA ILE A 46 -13.24 9.05 10.35
C ILE A 46 -13.82 8.24 11.55
N PRO A 47 -13.49 8.57 12.80
CA PRO A 47 -14.29 8.13 13.95
C PRO A 47 -15.73 8.64 13.85
N THR A 48 -16.57 8.40 14.86
CA THR A 48 -17.94 8.94 14.87
C THR A 48 -17.91 10.46 14.67
N PRO A 49 -18.33 11.00 13.51
CA PRO A 49 -18.10 12.40 13.20
C PRO A 49 -19.16 13.27 13.87
N LEU A 50 -18.76 14.46 14.30
CA LEU A 50 -19.66 15.44 14.88
C LEU A 50 -19.26 16.82 14.40
N VAL A 51 -20.16 17.57 13.76
CA VAL A 51 -19.84 18.90 13.23
C VAL A 51 -20.47 19.99 14.09
N ALA A 52 -19.64 20.91 14.57
CA ALA A 52 -20.05 22.07 15.34
C ALA A 52 -19.58 23.37 14.68
N LEU A 53 -20.50 24.31 14.53
CA LEU A 53 -20.29 25.64 13.98
C LEU A 53 -20.17 26.65 15.12
N MET A 54 -19.11 27.44 15.07
CA MET A 54 -18.83 28.54 15.99
C MET A 54 -18.94 29.90 15.27
N ASP A 55 -18.92 30.97 16.05
CA ASP A 55 -18.84 32.37 15.62
C ASP A 55 -20.06 32.87 14.84
N LEU A 56 -21.24 32.25 15.02
CA LEU A 56 -22.47 32.79 14.43
C LEU A 56 -22.86 34.13 15.04
N GLU A 57 -22.52 34.36 16.31
CA GLU A 57 -22.81 35.64 16.97
C GLU A 57 -22.04 36.82 16.35
N SER A 58 -20.85 36.55 15.80
CA SER A 58 -20.01 37.54 15.11
C SER A 58 -20.68 38.10 13.84
N LEU A 59 -21.57 37.33 13.23
CA LEU A 59 -22.28 37.72 12.02
C LEU A 59 -23.53 38.55 12.34
N ASN A 60 -23.90 39.43 11.40
CA ASN A 60 -25.14 40.19 11.48
C ASN A 60 -26.34 39.23 11.62
N PRO A 61 -27.28 39.47 12.57
CA PRO A 61 -28.45 38.62 12.79
C PRO A 61 -29.23 38.23 11.54
N LYS A 62 -29.27 39.10 10.52
CA LYS A 62 -29.94 38.80 9.25
C LYS A 62 -29.21 37.77 8.38
N ARG A 63 -27.88 37.67 8.47
CA ARG A 63 -27.04 36.75 7.68
C ARG A 63 -26.84 35.39 8.34
N ARG A 64 -26.93 35.31 9.68
CA ARG A 64 -26.80 34.06 10.46
C ARG A 64 -27.56 32.85 9.88
N PRO A 65 -28.86 32.94 9.53
CA PRO A 65 -29.57 31.78 8.99
C PRO A 65 -29.06 31.36 7.61
N ALA A 66 -28.66 32.31 6.76
CA ALA A 66 -28.11 32.03 5.44
C ALA A 66 -26.76 31.32 5.55
N SER A 67 -25.84 31.83 6.38
CA SER A 67 -24.52 31.23 6.58
C SER A 67 -24.62 29.84 7.23
N LYS A 68 -25.56 29.63 8.18
CA LYS A 68 -25.82 28.30 8.75
C LYS A 68 -26.33 27.31 7.69
N GLN A 69 -27.21 27.75 6.80
CA GLN A 69 -27.74 26.89 5.72
C GLN A 69 -26.67 26.58 4.66
N ALA A 70 -25.85 27.56 4.30
CA ALA A 70 -24.71 27.36 3.42
C ALA A 70 -23.73 26.34 4.03
N ALA A 71 -23.42 26.52 5.32
CA ALA A 71 -22.56 25.60 6.06
C ALA A 71 -23.11 24.17 6.07
N GLN A 72 -24.41 24.01 6.40
CA GLN A 72 -25.08 22.71 6.39
C GLN A 72 -25.09 22.08 4.99
N LYS A 73 -25.22 22.87 3.91
CA LYS A 73 -25.24 22.37 2.53
C LYS A 73 -23.90 21.75 2.15
N ILE A 74 -22.77 22.39 2.46
CA ILE A 74 -21.44 21.84 2.16
C ILE A 74 -21.17 20.63 3.05
N ILE A 75 -21.47 20.70 4.36
CA ILE A 75 -21.30 19.55 5.26
C ILE A 75 -22.14 18.36 4.82
N SER A 76 -23.38 18.57 4.33
CA SER A 76 -24.20 17.48 3.82
C SER A 76 -23.66 16.81 2.55
N LYS A 77 -22.82 17.51 1.77
CA LYS A 77 -22.11 16.89 0.64
C LYS A 77 -20.95 16.01 1.11
N LEU A 78 -20.27 16.43 2.18
CA LEU A 78 -19.09 15.73 2.71
C LEU A 78 -19.47 14.57 3.66
N LEU A 79 -20.51 14.78 4.47
CA LEU A 79 -21.00 13.88 5.51
C LEU A 79 -22.55 13.86 5.45
N PRO A 80 -23.16 13.00 4.62
CA PRO A 80 -24.62 13.00 4.41
C PRO A 80 -25.45 12.70 5.65
N GLU A 81 -24.91 11.93 6.60
CA GLU A 81 -25.61 11.51 7.81
C GLU A 81 -25.56 12.55 8.94
N GLU A 82 -24.67 13.54 8.83
CA GLU A 82 -24.35 14.45 9.93
C GLU A 82 -25.08 15.80 9.86
N LYS A 83 -25.62 16.22 11.00
CA LYS A 83 -26.24 17.54 11.19
C LYS A 83 -25.29 18.49 11.91
N LEU A 84 -25.24 19.73 11.44
CA LEU A 84 -24.45 20.79 12.03
C LEU A 84 -25.11 21.30 13.33
N MET A 85 -24.33 21.34 14.39
CA MET A 85 -24.70 21.92 15.68
C MET A 85 -24.07 23.29 15.86
N GLN A 86 -24.61 24.09 16.77
CA GLN A 86 -24.03 25.38 17.15
C GLN A 86 -23.27 25.21 18.45
N LEU A 87 -22.16 25.93 18.60
CA LEU A 87 -21.32 25.90 19.79
C LEU A 87 -20.91 27.33 20.17
N ASP A 88 -21.89 28.22 20.33
CA ASP A 88 -21.66 29.59 20.78
C ASP A 88 -21.97 29.75 22.28
N THR A 89 -23.03 29.10 22.76
CA THR A 89 -23.49 29.22 24.15
C THR A 89 -23.19 27.97 24.98
N ALA A 90 -22.98 28.11 26.29
CA ALA A 90 -22.81 26.98 27.21
C ALA A 90 -23.98 25.95 27.16
N ALA A 91 -25.21 26.43 26.97
CA ALA A 91 -26.38 25.56 26.81
C ALA A 91 -26.30 24.70 25.54
N GLU A 92 -25.75 25.25 24.46
CA GLU A 92 -25.52 24.53 23.21
C GLU A 92 -24.37 23.54 23.38
N GLY A 93 -23.30 23.91 24.10
CA GLY A 93 -22.23 23.00 24.50
C GLY A 93 -22.75 21.77 25.26
N LEU A 94 -23.73 21.93 26.15
CA LEU A 94 -24.39 20.80 26.82
C LEU A 94 -25.16 19.90 25.85
N ASN A 95 -25.75 20.46 24.79
CA ASN A 95 -26.42 19.67 23.75
C ASN A 95 -25.40 18.88 22.90
N VAL A 96 -24.25 19.49 22.60
CA VAL A 96 -23.14 18.81 21.92
C VAL A 96 -22.62 17.65 22.78
N MET A 97 -22.36 17.88 24.07
CA MET A 97 -21.93 16.84 25.01
C MET A 97 -22.96 15.71 25.15
N ARG A 98 -24.25 16.06 25.21
CA ARG A 98 -25.34 15.06 25.22
C ARG A 98 -25.33 14.21 23.95
N ARG A 99 -25.07 14.82 22.79
CA ARG A 99 -24.97 14.09 21.52
C ARG A 99 -23.75 13.18 21.51
N ILE A 100 -22.59 13.64 21.98
CA ILE A 100 -21.37 12.80 22.12
C ILE A 100 -21.66 11.56 22.98
N GLY A 101 -22.37 11.73 24.11
CA GLY A 101 -22.70 10.62 25.00
C GLY A 101 -23.82 9.69 24.51
N GLY A 102 -24.76 10.20 23.71
CA GLY A 102 -25.96 9.47 23.27
C GLY A 102 -25.95 8.98 21.82
N GLN A 103 -24.93 9.33 21.03
CA GLN A 103 -24.86 8.94 19.63
C GLN A 103 -24.46 7.47 19.45
N LYS A 104 -24.94 6.86 18.38
CA LYS A 104 -24.45 5.56 17.94
C LYS A 104 -23.01 5.73 17.46
N LYS A 105 -22.09 5.02 18.09
CA LYS A 105 -20.68 5.03 17.68
C LYS A 105 -20.53 4.31 16.33
N ARG A 106 -19.71 4.88 15.46
CA ARG A 106 -19.24 4.23 14.24
C ARG A 106 -18.13 3.25 14.59
N ILE A 107 -18.28 2.00 14.17
CA ILE A 107 -17.31 0.93 14.39
C ILE A 107 -16.25 0.99 13.30
N LEU A 108 -15.00 1.22 13.70
CA LEU A 108 -13.83 1.13 12.84
C LEU A 108 -13.17 -0.23 13.05
N HIS A 109 -13.44 -1.19 12.16
CA HIS A 109 -12.98 -2.58 12.30
C HIS A 109 -11.45 -2.71 12.49
N ASN A 110 -10.67 -1.86 11.84
CA ASN A 110 -9.20 -1.88 11.97
C ASN A 110 -8.72 -1.58 13.39
N VAL A 111 -9.50 -0.81 14.14
CA VAL A 111 -9.20 -0.36 15.51
C VAL A 111 -9.89 -1.29 16.52
N GLU A 112 -11.14 -1.68 16.27
CA GLU A 112 -11.93 -2.49 17.20
C GLU A 112 -11.49 -3.95 17.26
N ASN A 113 -10.97 -4.49 16.16
CA ASN A 113 -10.49 -5.88 16.10
C ASN A 113 -9.14 -6.10 16.78
N ARG A 114 -8.48 -5.05 17.30
CA ARG A 114 -7.17 -5.14 17.93
C ARG A 114 -7.20 -4.46 19.31
N PRO A 115 -6.53 -5.04 20.32
CA PRO A 115 -6.35 -4.35 21.59
C PRO A 115 -5.51 -3.10 21.35
N HIS A 116 -5.99 -1.96 21.81
CA HIS A 116 -5.25 -0.70 21.76
C HIS A 116 -5.42 0.08 23.05
N LEU A 117 -4.44 0.93 23.36
CA LEU A 117 -4.39 1.70 24.59
C LEU A 117 -3.84 3.09 24.29
N PHE A 118 -4.44 4.09 24.93
CA PHE A 118 -3.91 5.44 24.96
C PHE A 118 -3.11 5.62 26.25
N GLY A 119 -1.83 5.97 26.14
CA GLY A 119 -0.94 6.14 27.29
C GLY A 119 -1.14 7.48 27.97
N ASP A 120 -1.82 7.49 29.12
CA ASP A 120 -2.03 8.69 29.93
C ASP A 120 -0.78 9.05 30.73
N ILE A 121 -0.09 8.03 31.26
CA ILE A 121 1.14 8.17 32.03
C ILE A 121 2.17 7.22 31.45
N VAL A 122 3.35 7.74 31.10
CA VAL A 122 4.45 6.99 30.51
C VAL A 122 5.70 7.22 31.35
N GLU A 123 6.22 6.15 31.94
CA GLU A 123 7.44 6.17 32.74
C GLU A 123 8.46 5.18 32.15
N PHE A 124 9.71 5.59 32.03
CA PHE A 124 10.79 4.73 31.54
C PHE A 124 11.75 4.40 32.68
N LYS A 125 11.91 3.11 32.95
CA LYS A 125 12.88 2.59 33.93
C LYS A 125 14.04 1.94 33.19
N SER A 126 15.21 2.57 33.27
CA SER A 126 16.45 2.01 32.73
C SER A 126 16.84 0.76 33.55
N ASN A 127 17.16 -0.33 32.85
CA ASN A 127 17.81 -1.47 33.50
C ASN A 127 19.25 -1.08 33.79
N GLY A 128 19.64 -1.12 35.06
CA GLY A 128 20.87 -0.51 35.59
C GLY A 128 22.20 -1.12 35.15
N GLU A 129 22.31 -1.71 33.96
CA GLU A 129 23.60 -2.11 33.37
C GLU A 129 24.03 -1.08 32.33
N ALA A 130 25.18 -0.45 32.57
CA ALA A 130 25.68 0.71 31.82
C ALA A 130 26.07 0.44 30.35
N SER A 131 25.74 -0.74 29.80
CA SER A 131 26.11 -1.17 28.45
C SER A 131 24.92 -1.37 27.49
N ASP A 132 23.69 -1.45 27.98
CA ASP A 132 22.51 -1.62 27.13
C ASP A 132 21.63 -0.37 27.22
N ASP A 133 21.41 0.32 26.09
CA ASP A 133 20.43 1.41 25.93
C ASP A 133 18.96 0.92 26.06
N LEU A 134 18.75 -0.24 26.67
CA LEU A 134 17.48 -0.94 26.81
C LEU A 134 16.90 -0.68 28.20
N GLY A 135 15.58 -0.48 28.26
CA GLY A 135 14.86 -0.31 29.51
C GLY A 135 13.42 -0.78 29.42
N THR A 136 12.73 -0.73 30.55
CA THR A 136 11.32 -1.10 30.65
C THR A 136 10.46 0.15 30.58
N LEU A 137 9.54 0.19 29.60
CA LEU A 137 8.55 1.25 29.47
C LEU A 137 7.26 0.85 30.20
N GLU A 138 6.88 1.63 31.20
CA GLU A 138 5.63 1.49 31.93
C GLU A 138 4.61 2.47 31.34
N VAL A 139 3.63 1.93 30.62
CA VAL A 139 2.53 2.71 30.02
C VAL A 139 1.25 2.43 30.78
N THR A 140 0.70 3.46 31.41
CA THR A 140 -0.60 3.39 32.10
C THR A 140 -1.67 4.04 31.23
N GLY A 141 -2.79 3.34 31.06
CA GLY A 141 -3.92 3.84 30.32
C GLY A 141 -5.09 2.87 30.32
N PHE A 142 -6.13 3.21 29.57
CA PHE A 142 -7.33 2.39 29.45
C PHE A 142 -7.28 1.55 28.17
N LEU A 143 -7.45 0.24 28.34
CA LEU A 143 -7.52 -0.73 27.25
C LEU A 143 -8.87 -0.64 26.54
N ARG A 144 -8.83 -0.59 25.21
CA ARG A 144 -10.00 -0.51 24.32
C ARG A 144 -9.92 -1.58 23.22
N GLY A 145 -11.06 -1.89 22.62
CA GLY A 145 -11.19 -2.92 21.58
C GLY A 145 -11.29 -4.33 22.19
N GLN A 146 -10.44 -5.24 21.72
CA GLN A 146 -10.36 -6.63 22.21
C GLN A 146 -9.49 -6.74 23.48
N SER A 147 -9.53 -7.90 24.16
CA SER A 147 -8.66 -8.18 25.30
C SER A 147 -7.19 -8.30 24.89
N LEU A 148 -6.29 -7.69 25.67
CA LEU A 148 -4.85 -7.77 25.45
C LEU A 148 -4.31 -9.14 25.86
N ASN A 149 -3.48 -9.74 25.01
CA ASN A 149 -2.73 -10.95 25.32
C ASN A 149 -1.28 -10.56 25.63
N VAL A 150 -0.78 -10.93 26.80
CA VAL A 150 0.58 -10.58 27.27
C VAL A 150 1.68 -11.30 26.48
N ASN A 151 1.36 -12.43 25.85
CA ASN A 151 2.31 -13.16 25.00
C ASN A 151 2.43 -12.57 23.58
N GLY A 152 1.52 -11.67 23.19
CA GLY A 152 1.56 -10.99 21.90
C GLY A 152 2.52 -9.81 21.86
N LEU A 153 2.80 -9.33 20.64
CA LEU A 153 3.58 -8.12 20.42
C LEU A 153 2.70 -6.87 20.58
N VAL A 154 3.32 -5.78 20.99
CA VAL A 154 2.72 -4.44 21.03
C VAL A 154 3.49 -3.53 20.09
N HIS A 155 2.76 -2.90 19.18
CA HIS A 155 3.31 -1.90 18.28
C HIS A 155 3.16 -0.50 18.89
N ILE A 156 4.26 0.24 18.96
CA ILE A 156 4.25 1.66 19.32
C ILE A 156 4.45 2.48 18.04
N PRO A 157 3.47 3.32 17.65
CA PRO A 157 3.56 4.14 16.45
C PRO A 157 4.84 4.99 16.44
N GLY A 158 5.62 4.87 15.37
CA GLY A 158 6.88 5.59 15.18
C GLY A 158 8.12 4.97 15.87
N LEU A 159 7.94 3.96 16.72
CA LEU A 159 9.04 3.26 17.41
C LEU A 159 9.20 1.79 17.00
N GLY A 160 8.11 1.12 16.60
CA GLY A 160 8.14 -0.27 16.12
C GLY A 160 7.48 -1.26 17.08
N ASP A 161 7.87 -2.53 16.96
CA ASP A 161 7.25 -3.66 17.66
C ASP A 161 8.06 -4.10 18.89
N PHE A 162 7.37 -4.33 20.01
CA PHE A 162 7.97 -4.68 21.28
C PHE A 162 7.23 -5.83 21.96
N GLN A 163 7.95 -6.60 22.79
CA GLN A 163 7.38 -7.64 23.63
C GLN A 163 6.90 -7.08 24.97
N VAL A 164 5.76 -7.57 25.44
CA VAL A 164 5.24 -7.20 26.77
C VAL A 164 5.85 -8.12 27.84
N GLY A 165 6.33 -7.54 28.93
CA GLY A 165 6.84 -8.29 30.08
C GLY A 165 5.73 -8.69 31.05
N GLN A 166 4.94 -7.72 31.49
CA GLN A 166 3.96 -7.88 32.56
C GLN A 166 2.80 -6.91 32.36
N VAL A 167 1.58 -7.33 32.73
CA VAL A 167 0.40 -6.46 32.75
C VAL A 167 -0.13 -6.36 34.18
N VAL A 168 -0.33 -5.11 34.60
CA VAL A 168 -0.72 -4.77 35.96
C VAL A 168 -1.92 -3.82 35.92
N ALA A 169 -2.88 -4.01 36.82
CA ALA A 169 -4.03 -3.14 37.00
C ALA A 169 -3.84 -2.24 38.24
N PRO A 170 -3.39 -0.98 38.07
CA PRO A 170 -3.44 0.01 39.14
C PRO A 170 -4.90 0.42 39.46
N PRO A 171 -5.15 1.03 40.63
CA PRO A 171 -6.47 1.57 40.95
C PRO A 171 -6.87 2.68 39.97
N ASP A 172 -8.10 2.61 39.45
CA ASP A 172 -8.63 3.62 38.51
C ASP A 172 -8.71 5.02 39.17
N PRO A 173 -8.02 6.04 38.63
CA PRO A 173 -8.02 7.40 39.15
C PRO A 173 -9.33 8.18 38.88
N TYR A 174 -10.14 7.75 37.89
CA TYR A 174 -11.30 8.50 37.38
C TYR A 174 -12.63 7.75 37.54
N LYS A 175 -12.77 6.93 38.58
CA LYS A 175 -14.00 6.18 38.85
C LYS A 175 -15.24 7.09 38.90
N LEU A 176 -16.25 6.73 38.11
CA LEU A 176 -17.51 7.46 38.03
C LEU A 176 -18.34 7.35 39.32
N ASP A 177 -18.29 6.18 39.98
CA ASP A 177 -18.99 5.92 41.24
C ASP A 177 -17.97 5.82 42.40
N LYS A 178 -18.02 6.79 43.31
CA LYS A 178 -17.15 6.88 44.50
C LYS A 178 -17.70 6.13 45.72
N SER A 179 -18.88 5.49 45.59
CA SER A 179 -19.60 4.89 46.72
C SER A 179 -19.01 3.56 47.21
N ARG A 180 -18.18 2.90 46.39
CA ARG A 180 -17.67 1.54 46.62
C ARG A 180 -16.19 1.48 47.04
N ASP A 181 -15.72 2.47 47.80
CA ASP A 181 -14.33 2.58 48.29
C ASP A 181 -13.95 1.60 49.42
N GLY A 182 -14.53 0.38 49.41
CA GLY A 182 -14.25 -0.68 50.38
C GLY A 182 -13.25 -1.74 49.90
N GLU A 183 -12.80 -1.69 48.64
CA GLU A 183 -11.94 -2.71 48.05
C GLU A 183 -10.51 -2.18 47.85
N ASN A 184 -9.55 -2.86 48.50
CA ASN A 184 -8.11 -2.56 48.57
C ASN A 184 -7.53 -1.78 47.38
N VAL A 185 -6.92 -0.62 47.69
CA VAL A 185 -6.17 0.30 46.80
C VAL A 185 -4.83 -0.31 46.31
N ALA A 186 -4.73 -1.64 46.29
CA ALA A 186 -3.51 -2.32 45.91
C ALA A 186 -3.47 -2.53 44.39
N VAL A 187 -2.28 -2.33 43.82
CA VAL A 187 -1.95 -2.65 42.44
C VAL A 187 -2.12 -4.16 42.24
N ARG A 188 -3.01 -4.59 41.34
CA ARG A 188 -3.30 -6.00 41.09
C ARG A 188 -2.49 -6.49 39.90
N LEU A 189 -1.69 -7.53 40.09
CA LEU A 189 -1.05 -8.23 38.98
C LEU A 189 -2.13 -9.00 38.19
N LEU A 190 -2.27 -8.70 36.89
CA LEU A 190 -3.21 -9.40 36.02
C LEU A 190 -2.55 -10.61 35.39
N ASP A 191 -1.43 -10.39 34.70
CA ASP A 191 -0.81 -11.44 33.89
C ASP A 191 0.69 -11.16 33.65
N ILE A 192 1.47 -12.22 33.46
CA ILE A 192 2.92 -12.21 33.21
C ILE A 192 3.18 -12.98 31.92
N SER A 193 4.06 -12.47 31.07
CA SER A 193 4.44 -13.17 29.83
C SER A 193 5.15 -14.50 30.11
N ASP A 194 4.68 -15.55 29.45
CA ASP A 194 5.32 -16.87 29.45
C ASP A 194 6.45 -16.87 28.40
N PRO A 195 7.72 -17.10 28.75
CA PRO A 195 8.83 -17.06 27.79
C PRO A 195 8.72 -18.11 26.67
N LEU A 196 8.00 -19.21 26.91
CA LEU A 196 7.83 -20.30 25.94
C LEU A 196 6.72 -20.04 24.90
N LYS A 197 5.73 -19.20 25.23
CA LYS A 197 4.59 -18.90 24.35
C LYS A 197 4.69 -17.51 23.72
N ARG A 198 5.71 -16.74 24.10
CA ARG A 198 5.90 -15.37 23.65
C ARG A 198 6.18 -15.34 22.15
N THR A 199 5.48 -14.47 21.44
CA THR A 199 5.71 -14.24 20.01
C THR A 199 7.12 -13.68 19.78
N SER A 200 7.83 -14.18 18.78
CA SER A 200 9.16 -13.70 18.41
C SER A 200 9.10 -12.28 17.85
N LEU A 201 10.19 -11.52 17.99
CA LEU A 201 10.33 -10.18 17.40
C LEU A 201 10.73 -10.20 15.92
N GLN A 202 10.87 -11.40 15.34
CA GLN A 202 11.31 -11.58 13.96
C GLN A 202 10.14 -11.21 13.04
N SER A 203 10.27 -10.08 12.34
CA SER A 203 9.26 -9.56 11.42
C SER A 203 9.34 -10.21 10.03
N GLU A 204 10.52 -10.67 9.65
CA GLU A 204 10.80 -11.25 8.34
C GLU A 204 10.97 -12.76 8.48
N ASN A 205 10.33 -13.52 7.60
CA ASN A 205 10.63 -14.93 7.46
C ASN A 205 11.99 -15.03 6.77
N ILE A 206 12.98 -15.59 7.44
CA ILE A 206 14.25 -15.93 6.81
C ILE A 206 13.92 -17.05 5.82
N PRO A 207 13.98 -16.81 4.50
CA PRO A 207 13.69 -17.86 3.54
C PRO A 207 14.71 -18.97 3.76
N ASP A 208 14.24 -20.19 3.97
CA ASP A 208 15.14 -21.32 4.01
C ASP A 208 15.67 -21.53 2.58
N PRO A 209 16.99 -21.44 2.34
CA PRO A 209 17.56 -21.61 1.02
C PRO A 209 17.26 -22.97 0.38
N MET A 210 16.85 -23.99 1.17
CA MET A 210 16.40 -25.30 0.68
C MET A 210 14.88 -25.42 0.48
N ASP A 211 14.05 -24.51 1.04
CA ASP A 211 12.58 -24.58 0.93
C ASP A 211 12.05 -23.99 -0.39
N ALA A 212 12.93 -23.35 -1.16
CA ALA A 212 12.69 -22.90 -2.54
C ALA A 212 13.20 -23.90 -3.59
N GLU A 213 13.64 -25.11 -3.19
CA GLU A 213 13.79 -26.22 -4.11
C GLU A 213 12.39 -26.71 -4.48
N GLN A 214 11.74 -25.96 -5.37
CA GLN A 214 10.86 -26.54 -6.36
C GLN A 214 11.62 -27.74 -6.91
N THR A 215 11.22 -28.95 -6.52
CA THR A 215 11.86 -30.21 -6.89
C THR A 215 12.21 -30.11 -8.36
N TRP A 216 13.49 -29.86 -8.64
CA TRP A 216 14.04 -30.08 -9.96
C TRP A 216 13.61 -31.51 -10.29
N PRO A 217 13.11 -31.78 -11.52
CA PRO A 217 12.87 -33.16 -11.93
C PRO A 217 14.08 -33.96 -11.47
N THR A 218 13.86 -35.01 -10.69
CA THR A 218 14.96 -35.77 -10.12
C THR A 218 15.87 -36.21 -11.26
N GLU A 219 17.14 -36.45 -11.00
CA GLU A 219 18.09 -36.82 -12.05
C GLU A 219 17.58 -38.02 -12.88
N GLU A 220 16.76 -38.89 -12.29
CA GLU A 220 16.00 -39.96 -12.98
C GLU A 220 14.94 -39.45 -13.98
N GLU A 221 14.22 -38.36 -13.69
CA GLU A 221 13.23 -37.76 -14.61
C GLU A 221 13.89 -36.96 -15.73
N ILE A 222 15.02 -36.31 -15.45
CA ILE A 222 15.86 -35.68 -16.49
C ILE A 222 16.41 -36.75 -17.42
N GLU A 223 16.90 -37.88 -16.88
CA GLU A 223 17.42 -38.97 -17.69
C GLU A 223 16.30 -39.65 -18.51
N ALA A 224 15.08 -39.75 -17.97
CA ALA A 224 13.93 -40.28 -18.70
C ALA A 224 13.52 -39.37 -19.86
N SER A 225 13.45 -38.05 -19.65
CA SER A 225 13.12 -37.08 -20.72
C SER A 225 14.22 -37.01 -21.79
N GLN A 226 15.49 -37.05 -21.39
CA GLN A 226 16.61 -37.16 -22.34
C GLN A 226 16.60 -38.48 -23.12
N LYS A 227 16.19 -39.58 -22.49
CA LYS A 227 15.99 -40.87 -23.17
C LYS A 227 14.79 -40.83 -24.12
N GLU A 228 13.79 -39.98 -23.89
CA GLU A 228 12.69 -39.75 -24.85
C GLU A 228 13.11 -38.85 -26.01
N THR A 229 13.83 -37.76 -25.78
CA THR A 229 14.27 -36.84 -26.85
C THR A 229 15.39 -37.42 -27.73
N LYS A 230 16.28 -38.26 -27.17
CA LYS A 230 17.34 -38.95 -27.94
C LYS A 230 16.82 -39.97 -28.95
N LYS A 231 15.55 -40.39 -28.87
CA LYS A 231 14.96 -41.37 -29.80
C LYS A 231 14.66 -40.81 -31.20
N MET A 232 14.79 -39.50 -31.41
CA MET A 232 14.49 -38.86 -32.70
C MET A 232 15.63 -37.97 -33.21
N LYS A 233 16.88 -38.47 -33.22
CA LYS A 233 17.93 -37.86 -34.06
C LYS A 233 18.01 -38.60 -35.39
N LEU A 234 17.26 -38.14 -36.39
CA LEU A 234 17.37 -38.64 -37.76
C LEU A 234 18.67 -38.08 -38.37
N VAL A 235 19.72 -38.90 -38.45
CA VAL A 235 20.99 -38.50 -39.05
C VAL A 235 20.84 -38.45 -40.58
N LYS A 236 20.53 -37.27 -41.13
CA LYS A 236 20.48 -37.04 -42.58
C LYS A 236 21.88 -36.97 -43.17
N ARG A 237 22.21 -37.81 -44.15
CA ARG A 237 23.49 -37.73 -44.87
C ARG A 237 23.39 -36.71 -46.00
N VAL A 238 23.77 -35.47 -45.69
CA VAL A 238 23.86 -34.39 -46.67
C VAL A 238 25.24 -34.38 -47.33
N PRO A 239 25.35 -34.26 -48.67
CA PRO A 239 26.64 -34.05 -49.35
C PRO A 239 27.36 -32.77 -48.87
N LYS A 240 28.69 -32.81 -48.74
CA LYS A 240 29.49 -31.66 -48.28
C LYS A 240 29.30 -30.42 -49.17
N GLY A 241 28.90 -29.29 -48.57
CA GLY A 241 28.76 -27.99 -49.23
C GLY A 241 27.33 -27.48 -49.44
N PHE A 242 26.31 -28.17 -48.91
CA PHE A 242 24.92 -27.71 -48.91
C PHE A 242 24.65 -26.83 -47.67
N SER A 243 23.88 -25.75 -47.87
CA SER A 243 23.34 -24.93 -46.75
C SER A 243 22.21 -25.69 -46.05
N GLU A 244 21.97 -25.40 -44.76
CA GLU A 244 20.87 -25.97 -43.96
C GLU A 244 19.52 -25.93 -44.69
N TYR A 245 19.20 -24.81 -45.33
CA TYR A 245 17.96 -24.69 -46.12
C TYR A 245 17.90 -25.69 -47.28
N GLN A 246 19.03 -26.01 -47.92
CA GLN A 246 19.09 -26.98 -49.02
C GLN A 246 19.07 -28.44 -48.52
N ALA A 247 19.62 -28.68 -47.34
CA ALA A 247 19.63 -30.00 -46.69
C ALA A 247 18.22 -30.46 -46.27
N ALA A 248 17.36 -29.53 -45.86
CA ALA A 248 15.97 -29.81 -45.46
C ALA A 248 15.12 -30.45 -46.57
N TRP A 249 15.50 -30.29 -47.85
CA TRP A 249 14.75 -30.79 -49.01
C TRP A 249 15.19 -32.19 -49.49
N ILE A 250 16.18 -32.82 -48.86
CA ILE A 250 16.60 -34.20 -49.20
C ILE A 250 15.62 -35.18 -48.51
N PRO A 251 14.82 -35.97 -49.26
CA PRO A 251 13.91 -36.94 -48.66
C PRO A 251 14.67 -38.23 -48.33
N GLU A 252 14.70 -38.64 -47.06
CA GLU A 252 15.25 -39.95 -46.66
C GLU A 252 14.12 -40.93 -46.30
N ILE A 253 14.12 -42.08 -46.98
CA ILE A 253 13.38 -43.30 -46.64
C ILE A 253 14.43 -44.31 -46.19
N GLU A 254 14.45 -44.64 -44.89
CA GLU A 254 14.54 -45.99 -44.31
C GLU A 254 14.71 -45.85 -42.80
N GLU A 255 13.63 -46.08 -42.03
CA GLU A 255 13.76 -46.46 -40.62
C GLU A 255 14.36 -47.87 -40.59
N VAL A 256 15.67 -47.98 -40.33
CA VAL A 256 16.27 -49.24 -39.93
C VAL A 256 16.26 -49.27 -38.41
N GLU A 257 15.26 -49.95 -37.84
CA GLU A 257 15.40 -50.51 -36.50
C GLU A 257 16.52 -51.56 -36.59
N ASP A 258 17.64 -51.36 -35.89
CA ASP A 258 18.65 -52.40 -35.66
C ASP A 258 18.23 -53.18 -34.40
N PRO A 259 17.72 -54.42 -34.52
CA PRO A 259 17.70 -55.37 -33.42
C PRO A 259 19.01 -56.15 -33.47
N ASP A 260 19.87 -55.93 -32.48
CA ASP A 260 20.93 -56.84 -32.00
C ASP A 260 22.22 -56.07 -31.75
N LYS A 261 22.50 -55.82 -30.47
CA LYS A 261 23.84 -55.99 -29.89
C LYS A 261 23.75 -56.00 -28.38
N GLU A 262 23.85 -57.22 -27.85
CA GLU A 262 24.20 -57.49 -26.46
C GLU A 262 25.57 -56.90 -26.12
N GLU A 263 25.69 -56.64 -24.82
CA GLU A 263 26.84 -56.23 -24.01
C GLU A 263 28.20 -56.72 -24.54
N ASP A 264 29.17 -55.80 -24.71
CA ASP A 264 30.55 -56.07 -24.32
C ASP A 264 31.30 -54.75 -24.01
N ASP A 265 32.23 -54.91 -23.08
CA ASP A 265 32.88 -53.96 -22.18
C ASP A 265 33.85 -52.92 -22.81
N GLU A 266 34.11 -51.90 -21.98
CA GLU A 266 35.40 -51.18 -21.80
C GLU A 266 35.95 -50.22 -22.89
N ASP A 267 35.97 -48.94 -22.49
CA ASP A 267 37.18 -48.06 -22.38
C ASP A 267 37.31 -46.82 -23.29
N MET A 268 37.64 -45.72 -22.60
CA MET A 268 38.29 -44.45 -22.98
C MET A 268 37.61 -43.31 -23.77
N SER A 269 37.78 -42.13 -23.14
CA SER A 269 38.16 -40.81 -23.70
C SER A 269 37.01 -39.98 -24.27
N ASP A 270 36.51 -38.98 -23.55
CA ASP A 270 37.06 -37.61 -23.35
C ASP A 270 36.87 -36.71 -24.59
N ASP A 271 36.28 -35.55 -24.30
CA ASP A 271 36.22 -34.30 -25.08
C ASP A 271 35.64 -34.34 -26.51
N ASP A 272 34.48 -33.72 -26.73
CA ASP A 272 34.37 -32.26 -26.93
C ASP A 272 33.16 -31.87 -27.82
N GLU A 273 32.67 -30.67 -27.54
CA GLU A 273 31.91 -29.74 -28.40
C GLU A 273 30.45 -30.03 -28.86
N GLU A 274 29.55 -29.34 -28.17
CA GLU A 274 28.52 -28.39 -28.66
C GLU A 274 27.78 -28.63 -29.98
N ALA A 275 26.44 -28.58 -29.93
CA ALA A 275 25.64 -27.77 -30.86
C ALA A 275 24.17 -27.68 -30.43
N GLU A 276 23.69 -26.44 -30.44
CA GLU A 276 22.32 -25.94 -30.29
C GLU A 276 21.36 -26.53 -31.35
N ASP A 277 20.08 -26.64 -31.00
CA ASP A 277 19.00 -27.04 -31.92
C ASP A 277 17.82 -26.07 -31.73
N ASP A 278 17.57 -25.28 -32.76
CA ASP A 278 16.53 -24.26 -32.85
C ASP A 278 15.34 -24.77 -33.68
N GLU A 279 14.15 -24.60 -33.09
CA GLU A 279 12.90 -24.13 -33.69
C GLU A 279 12.14 -24.99 -34.73
N ASP A 280 11.12 -25.71 -34.24
CA ASP A 280 9.99 -26.23 -35.02
C ASP A 280 8.86 -25.18 -35.16
N PHE A 281 8.73 -24.62 -36.37
CA PHE A 281 7.69 -23.67 -36.79
C PHE A 281 6.41 -24.39 -37.28
N MET A 282 5.31 -24.30 -36.52
CA MET A 282 3.97 -24.73 -36.98
C MET A 282 3.08 -23.52 -37.34
N SER A 283 2.82 -23.34 -38.63
CA SER A 283 1.82 -22.40 -39.14
C SER A 283 0.40 -23.02 -39.07
N CYS A 284 -0.51 -22.40 -38.32
CA CYS A 284 -1.95 -22.69 -38.40
C CYS A 284 -2.68 -21.58 -39.16
N ASP A 285 -3.28 -22.00 -40.27
CA ASP A 285 -4.14 -21.27 -41.19
C ASP A 285 -5.37 -20.70 -40.46
N ASN A 286 -5.53 -19.37 -40.40
CA ASN A 286 -6.72 -18.72 -39.87
C ASN A 286 -7.53 -18.06 -41.00
N LYS A 287 -8.81 -18.42 -41.02
CA LYS A 287 -9.79 -18.15 -42.07
C LYS A 287 -10.05 -16.65 -42.24
N SER A 288 -10.06 -16.24 -43.51
CA SER A 288 -10.62 -14.99 -44.01
C SER A 288 -12.09 -14.83 -43.60
N PHE A 289 -12.40 -13.77 -42.84
CA PHE A 289 -13.74 -13.22 -42.70
C PHE A 289 -13.72 -11.83 -43.34
N GLU A 290 -14.38 -11.71 -44.48
CA GLU A 290 -14.63 -10.45 -45.18
C GLU A 290 -15.72 -9.69 -44.40
N ASP A 291 -15.45 -8.45 -43.98
CA ASP A 291 -16.49 -7.45 -43.79
C ASP A 291 -15.96 -6.08 -44.23
N GLU A 292 -16.64 -5.51 -45.23
CA GLU A 292 -16.38 -4.22 -45.83
C GLU A 292 -16.91 -3.11 -44.89
N CYS A 293 -16.06 -2.19 -44.43
CA CYS A 293 -16.56 -0.85 -44.11
C CYS A 293 -15.53 0.26 -44.44
N GLU A 294 -15.84 0.92 -45.56
CA GLU A 294 -15.63 2.31 -45.95
C GLU A 294 -14.64 3.19 -45.15
N LYS A 295 -13.63 3.67 -45.90
CA LYS A 295 -12.91 4.92 -45.64
C LYS A 295 -13.91 6.08 -45.43
N ARG A 296 -13.79 6.76 -44.29
CA ARG A 296 -14.21 8.16 -44.15
C ARG A 296 -13.02 8.99 -43.69
N ASP A 297 -12.62 9.88 -44.58
CA ASP A 297 -11.77 11.03 -44.29
C ASP A 297 -12.39 11.84 -43.15
N SER A 298 -11.62 12.10 -42.09
CA SER A 298 -11.95 13.13 -41.11
C SER A 298 -10.69 13.85 -40.70
N ASP A 299 -10.37 14.88 -41.50
CA ASP A 299 -9.60 16.06 -41.16
C ASP A 299 -9.84 16.44 -39.68
N THR A 300 -8.85 16.24 -38.82
CA THR A 300 -8.89 16.73 -37.44
C THR A 300 -7.68 17.62 -37.26
N GLU A 301 -7.93 18.91 -37.44
CA GLU A 301 -6.96 19.98 -37.27
C GLU A 301 -6.33 19.94 -35.88
N GLU A 302 -5.01 20.08 -35.86
CA GLU A 302 -4.19 20.26 -34.66
C GLU A 302 -4.66 21.51 -33.88
N PHE A 303 -5.46 21.30 -32.84
CA PHE A 303 -5.78 22.35 -31.89
C PHE A 303 -4.64 22.47 -30.88
N GLN A 304 -3.61 23.25 -31.22
CA GLN A 304 -2.62 23.74 -30.26
C GLN A 304 -3.31 24.67 -29.25
N ASP A 305 -3.74 24.15 -28.11
CA ASP A 305 -4.22 24.96 -27.00
C ASP A 305 -3.01 25.44 -26.17
N SER A 306 -2.37 26.51 -26.65
CA SER A 306 -1.38 27.27 -25.88
C SER A 306 -2.09 28.09 -24.80
N VAL A 307 -2.46 27.46 -23.69
CA VAL A 307 -2.94 28.18 -22.50
C VAL A 307 -1.76 28.87 -21.83
N SER A 308 -1.51 30.10 -22.26
CA SER A 308 -0.62 31.04 -21.58
C SER A 308 -1.28 31.49 -20.27
N VAL A 309 -0.76 31.01 -19.14
CA VAL A 309 -1.11 31.52 -17.81
C VAL A 309 -0.52 32.94 -17.70
N SER A 310 -1.30 33.94 -18.06
CA SER A 310 -0.98 35.35 -17.78
C SER A 310 -1.22 35.62 -16.30
N SER A 311 -0.24 35.28 -15.45
CA SER A 311 -0.14 35.85 -14.11
C SER A 311 0.64 37.17 -14.19
N GLU A 312 -0.06 38.29 -14.06
CA GLU A 312 0.52 39.63 -13.86
C GLU A 312 1.19 39.74 -12.49
N ALA A 313 2.33 39.10 -12.35
CA ALA A 313 3.36 39.46 -11.39
C ALA A 313 4.67 39.26 -12.13
N ALA A 314 5.41 40.35 -12.36
CA ALA A 314 6.78 40.25 -12.87
C ALA A 314 7.61 39.49 -11.83
N VAL A 315 7.67 38.17 -11.97
CA VAL A 315 8.61 37.32 -11.27
C VAL A 315 9.99 37.80 -11.69
N ASN A 316 10.77 38.21 -10.71
CA ASN A 316 12.11 38.72 -10.93
C ASN A 316 12.99 37.53 -11.35
N ASP A 317 13.13 37.30 -12.67
CA ASP A 317 13.82 36.14 -13.27
C ASP A 317 15.20 35.88 -12.65
N GLU A 318 15.91 36.93 -12.22
CA GLU A 318 17.26 36.83 -11.65
C GLU A 318 17.36 36.06 -10.31
N LYS A 319 16.23 35.87 -9.60
CA LYS A 319 16.16 35.08 -8.36
C LYS A 319 15.52 33.71 -8.53
N TYR A 320 14.89 33.44 -9.68
CA TYR A 320 14.31 32.13 -9.99
C TYR A 320 15.42 31.10 -10.22
N ASP A 321 16.47 31.49 -10.94
CA ASP A 321 17.59 30.61 -11.32
C ASP A 321 18.50 30.15 -10.18
N GLN A 322 18.45 30.78 -9.00
CA GLN A 322 19.37 30.48 -7.89
C GLN A 322 18.86 29.37 -6.95
N GLN A 323 17.57 29.01 -7.04
CA GLN A 323 16.93 28.03 -6.16
C GLN A 323 16.30 26.85 -6.89
N MET A 324 16.31 26.87 -8.24
CA MET A 324 15.73 25.80 -9.05
C MET A 324 16.80 24.76 -9.35
N ASP A 325 16.58 23.53 -8.88
CA ASP A 325 17.37 22.39 -9.30
C ASP A 325 16.90 21.95 -10.69
N PHE A 326 17.64 22.38 -11.72
CA PHE A 326 17.37 22.02 -13.12
C PHE A 326 17.30 20.50 -13.35
N GLN A 327 17.93 19.70 -12.48
CA GLN A 327 17.89 18.25 -12.57
C GLN A 327 16.51 17.72 -12.14
N GLU A 328 16.00 18.19 -11.00
CA GLU A 328 14.67 17.81 -10.50
C GLU A 328 13.55 18.25 -11.46
N GLU A 329 13.67 19.44 -12.06
CA GLU A 329 12.72 19.90 -13.06
C GLU A 329 12.72 19.04 -14.32
N ARG A 330 13.91 18.66 -14.82
CA ARG A 330 14.00 17.77 -16.00
C ARG A 330 13.41 16.41 -15.72
N GLU A 331 13.68 15.84 -14.54
CA GLU A 331 13.12 14.55 -14.15
C GLU A 331 11.60 14.60 -13.95
N THR A 332 11.07 15.66 -13.34
CA THR A 332 9.62 15.84 -13.17
C THR A 332 8.93 16.03 -14.52
N MET A 333 9.52 16.80 -15.44
CA MET A 333 9.02 16.97 -16.80
C MET A 333 9.03 15.66 -17.59
N GLN A 334 10.10 14.86 -17.49
CA GLN A 334 10.16 13.52 -18.10
C GLN A 334 9.09 12.59 -17.54
N LYS A 335 8.89 12.57 -16.22
CA LYS A 335 7.80 11.78 -15.58
C LYS A 335 6.41 12.21 -16.06
N LEU A 336 6.17 13.51 -16.21
CA LEU A 336 4.91 14.03 -16.74
C LEU A 336 4.68 13.63 -18.21
N GLN A 337 5.75 13.63 -19.02
CA GLN A 337 5.69 13.15 -20.41
C GLN A 337 5.39 11.66 -20.47
N GLN A 338 6.11 10.84 -19.68
CA GLN A 338 5.90 9.40 -19.57
C GLN A 338 4.48 9.05 -19.11
N ALA A 339 3.95 9.75 -18.10
CA ALA A 339 2.57 9.54 -17.65
C ALA A 339 1.54 9.89 -18.74
N ARG A 340 1.83 10.91 -19.56
CA ARG A 340 0.97 11.26 -20.71
C ARG A 340 1.05 10.20 -21.81
N THR A 341 2.24 9.69 -22.12
CA THR A 341 2.40 8.65 -23.14
C THR A 341 1.74 7.36 -22.69
N ASP A 342 1.89 6.94 -21.43
CA ASP A 342 1.23 5.76 -20.86
C ASP A 342 -0.30 5.89 -20.85
N GLN A 343 -0.84 7.10 -20.61
CA GLN A 343 -2.27 7.35 -20.70
C GLN A 343 -2.81 7.24 -22.14
N LEU A 344 -2.03 7.67 -23.14
CA LEU A 344 -2.39 7.60 -24.55
C LEU A 344 -2.17 6.19 -25.13
N TRP A 345 -1.12 5.52 -24.67
CA TRP A 345 -0.57 4.26 -25.19
C TRP A 345 -0.18 3.35 -24.01
N PRO A 346 -1.16 2.65 -23.41
CA PRO A 346 -0.91 1.81 -22.25
C PRO A 346 0.00 0.64 -22.60
N ASP A 347 1.04 0.43 -21.80
CA ASP A 347 2.00 -0.69 -21.94
C ASP A 347 2.81 -0.69 -23.25
N GLU A 348 2.83 0.42 -23.99
CA GLU A 348 3.69 0.57 -25.16
C GLU A 348 5.11 0.95 -24.73
N ILE A 349 6.01 -0.03 -24.78
CA ILE A 349 7.43 0.18 -24.53
C ILE A 349 8.20 -0.10 -25.81
N ASP A 350 9.02 0.86 -26.22
CA ASP A 350 9.88 0.71 -27.40
C ASP A 350 10.78 -0.53 -27.26
N THR A 351 10.97 -1.25 -28.37
CA THR A 351 11.81 -2.44 -28.42
C THR A 351 13.27 -2.02 -28.55
N PRO A 352 14.15 -2.40 -27.60
CA PRO A 352 15.57 -2.12 -27.73
C PRO A 352 16.11 -2.83 -28.97
N LEU A 353 16.84 -2.11 -29.81
CA LEU A 353 17.43 -2.66 -31.04
C LEU A 353 18.66 -3.52 -30.76
N ASP A 354 19.25 -3.38 -29.57
CA ASP A 354 20.53 -3.99 -29.21
C ASP A 354 20.38 -5.42 -28.63
N VAL A 355 19.17 -5.82 -28.25
CA VAL A 355 18.89 -7.12 -27.60
C VAL A 355 17.77 -7.84 -28.37
N PRO A 356 17.93 -9.12 -28.71
CA PRO A 356 16.86 -9.87 -29.36
C PRO A 356 15.65 -9.95 -28.42
N ALA A 357 14.45 -9.82 -28.98
CA ALA A 357 13.23 -9.62 -28.19
C ALA A 357 12.89 -10.78 -27.21
N HIS A 358 13.47 -11.97 -27.40
CA HIS A 358 13.28 -13.12 -26.52
C HIS A 358 14.20 -13.12 -25.28
N GLU A 359 15.31 -12.37 -25.32
CA GLU A 359 16.24 -12.21 -24.19
C GLU A 359 15.91 -10.98 -23.32
N ARG A 360 14.90 -10.19 -23.72
CA ARG A 360 14.50 -8.93 -23.09
C ARG A 360 13.63 -9.11 -21.85
#